data_AF-A0A972V332-F1
#
_entry.id   AF-A0A972V332-F1
#
_cell.length_a   1.000
_cell.length_b   1.000
_cell.length_c   1.000
_cell.angle_alpha   90.00
_cell.angle_beta   90.00
_cell.angle_gamma   90.00
#
_symmetry.space_group_name_H-M   'P 1'
#
loop_
_entity.id
_entity.type
_entity.pdbx_description
1 polymer ?
#
loop_
_entity_poly.entity_id
_entity_poly.type
_entity_poly.pdbx_seq_one_letter_code
_entity_poly.pdbx_strand_id
1 'polypeptide(L)'
;MEFNQVLMIAISVIFINNFILSKFLGLCPFIGVSKKTEPAFYMGLAVTFVMTASSIITWAVYIFLLKPFHIEYLRTLSFILVIASFVQLIEMFIQKFSPALYRVFGIYLALITTNCAVFGVAVLNSEMFL
;
A
#
# COMPACT_ATOMS: atom_id res chain seq x y z
N MET A 1 -11.47 27.35 -13.75
CA MET A 1 -10.32 27.03 -12.89
C MET A 1 -9.10 27.63 -13.54
N GLU A 2 -8.51 28.64 -12.91
CA GLU A 2 -7.30 29.31 -13.41
C GLU A 2 -6.14 28.30 -13.52
N PHE A 3 -5.36 28.34 -14.62
CA PHE A 3 -4.22 27.44 -14.83
C PHE A 3 -3.23 27.46 -13.65
N ASN A 4 -3.04 28.63 -13.03
CA ASN A 4 -2.22 28.79 -11.83
C ASN A 4 -2.72 27.96 -10.63
N GLN A 5 -4.03 27.77 -10.48
CA GLN A 5 -4.57 26.98 -9.37
C GLN A 5 -4.33 25.49 -9.58
N VAL A 6 -4.48 24.99 -10.80
CA VAL A 6 -4.18 23.58 -11.13
C VAL A 6 -2.69 23.29 -10.97
N LEU A 7 -1.83 24.23 -11.39
CA LEU A 7 -0.38 24.12 -11.22
C LEU A 7 0.03 24.08 -9.74
N MET A 8 -0.56 24.96 -8.92
CA MET A 8 -0.33 25.00 -7.46
C MET A 8 -0.77 23.70 -6.77
N ILE A 9 -1.93 23.17 -7.15
CA ILE A 9 -2.42 21.88 -6.62
C ILE A 9 -1.47 20.74 -7.05
N ALA A 10 -1.04 20.69 -8.31
CA ALA A 10 -0.14 19.66 -8.80
C ALA A 10 1.22 19.68 -8.07
N ILE A 11 1.82 20.86 -7.89
CA ILE A 11 3.09 21.01 -7.15
C ILE A 11 2.92 20.58 -5.69
N SER A 12 1.80 20.95 -5.05
CA SER A 12 1.51 20.57 -3.67
C SER A 12 1.38 19.06 -3.48
N VAL A 13 0.66 18.37 -4.38
CA VAL A 13 0.50 16.91 -4.29
C VAL A 13 1.82 16.18 -4.53
N ILE A 14 2.64 16.63 -5.48
CA ILE A 14 3.89 15.96 -5.86
C ILE A 14 4.98 16.12 -4.79
N PHE A 15 5.09 17.29 -4.16
CA PHE A 15 6.18 17.58 -3.20
C PHE A 15 5.74 17.62 -1.74
N ILE A 16 4.58 18.21 -1.42
CA ILE A 16 4.18 18.51 -0.05
C ILE A 16 3.39 17.35 0.56
N ASN A 17 2.48 16.75 -0.20
CA ASN A 17 1.61 15.66 0.27
C ASN A 17 2.03 14.27 -0.22
N ASN A 18 3.24 14.14 -0.76
CA ASN A 18 3.73 12.86 -1.26
C ASN A 18 4.19 11.94 -0.13
N PHE A 19 3.69 10.70 -0.13
CA PHE A 19 4.03 9.68 0.85
C PHE A 19 5.55 9.39 0.92
N ILE A 20 6.24 9.43 -0.23
CA ILE A 20 7.67 9.08 -0.30
C ILE A 20 8.55 10.26 0.17
N LEU A 21 8.29 11.48 -0.31
CA LEU A 21 9.17 12.63 -0.05
C LEU A 21 8.87 13.38 1.26
N SER A 22 7.61 13.45 1.67
CA SER A 22 7.18 14.27 2.82
C SER A 22 6.92 13.42 4.06
N LYS A 23 6.36 12.21 3.89
CA LYS A 23 6.08 11.28 4.99
C LYS A 23 7.17 10.24 5.21
N PHE A 24 8.15 10.10 4.29
CA PHE A 24 9.21 9.09 4.33
C PHE A 24 8.70 7.64 4.45
N LEU A 25 7.51 7.35 3.89
CA LEU A 25 6.91 6.02 3.89
C LEU A 25 7.21 5.29 2.56
N GLY A 26 7.51 3.98 2.63
CA GLY A 26 7.67 3.13 1.44
C GLY A 26 9.05 3.15 0.79
N LEU A 27 10.09 3.53 1.53
CA LEU A 27 11.48 3.60 1.03
C LEU A 27 12.10 2.22 0.73
N CYS A 28 11.68 1.17 1.44
CA CYS A 28 12.22 -0.19 1.30
C CYS A 28 12.12 -0.75 -0.14
N PRO A 29 10.92 -0.77 -0.78
CA PRO A 29 10.81 -1.20 -2.18
C PRO A 29 11.44 -0.22 -3.17
N PHE A 30 11.44 1.07 -2.83
CA PHE A 30 12.03 2.10 -3.68
C PHE A 30 13.53 1.89 -3.88
N ILE A 31 14.30 1.70 -2.80
CA ILE A 31 15.75 1.45 -2.90
C ILE A 31 16.03 0.12 -3.61
N GLY A 32 15.19 -0.89 -3.38
CA GLY A 32 15.38 -2.24 -3.92
C GLY A 32 15.15 -2.36 -5.43
N VAL A 33 14.21 -1.62 -6.01
CA VAL A 33 13.74 -1.82 -7.39
C VAL A 33 14.15 -0.70 -8.36
N SER A 34 14.75 0.38 -7.86
CA SER A 34 15.18 1.53 -8.68
C SER A 34 16.16 1.23 -9.81
N LYS A 35 16.82 0.06 -9.83
CA LYS A 35 17.82 -0.28 -10.85
C LYS A 35 17.23 -0.56 -12.24
N LYS A 36 15.95 -0.94 -12.32
CA LYS A 36 15.29 -1.28 -13.59
C LYS A 36 13.87 -0.72 -13.60
N THR A 37 13.47 -0.11 -14.71
CA THR A 37 12.17 0.57 -14.85
C THR A 37 11.01 -0.42 -14.97
N GLU A 38 11.19 -1.52 -15.70
CA GLU A 38 10.17 -2.57 -15.82
C GLU A 38 9.71 -3.08 -14.45
N PRO A 39 10.59 -3.50 -13.52
CA PRO A 39 10.13 -3.94 -12.22
C PRO A 39 9.59 -2.85 -11.30
N ALA A 40 10.07 -1.62 -11.44
CA ALA A 40 9.51 -0.51 -10.68
C ALA A 40 8.04 -0.27 -11.06
N PHE A 41 7.70 -0.40 -12.34
CA PHE A 41 6.33 -0.22 -12.82
C PHE A 41 5.36 -1.28 -12.27
N TYR A 42 5.72 -2.57 -12.41
CA TYR A 42 4.90 -3.67 -11.90
C TYR A 42 4.77 -3.64 -10.37
N MET A 43 5.83 -3.26 -9.66
CA MET A 43 5.78 -3.14 -8.20
C MET A 43 4.88 -1.99 -7.75
N GLY A 44 4.94 -0.83 -8.42
CA GLY A 44 4.05 0.30 -8.15
C GLY A 44 2.58 -0.07 -8.37
N LEU A 45 2.27 -0.75 -9.48
CA LEU A 45 0.91 -1.19 -9.80
C LEU A 45 0.38 -2.25 -8.80
N ALA A 46 1.24 -3.17 -8.35
CA ALA A 46 0.86 -4.14 -7.32
C ALA A 46 0.58 -3.45 -5.97
N VAL A 47 1.42 -2.50 -5.55
CA VAL A 47 1.26 -1.77 -4.29
C VAL A 47 -0.01 -0.92 -4.29
N THR A 48 -0.31 -0.20 -5.37
CA THR A 48 -1.54 0.60 -5.45
C THR A 48 -2.78 -0.28 -5.37
N PHE A 49 -2.80 -1.42 -6.07
CA PHE A 49 -3.89 -2.37 -6.01
C PHE A 49 -4.11 -2.93 -4.58
N VAL A 50 -3.03 -3.39 -3.93
CA VAL A 50 -3.10 -3.88 -2.53
C VAL A 50 -3.56 -2.78 -1.59
N MET A 51 -3.04 -1.56 -1.73
CA MET A 51 -3.39 -0.42 -0.89
C MET A 51 -4.87 -0.07 -0.99
N THR A 52 -5.43 -0.04 -2.20
CA THR A 52 -6.85 0.22 -2.40
C THR A 52 -7.72 -0.91 -1.83
N ALA A 53 -7.40 -2.16 -2.14
CA ALA A 53 -8.17 -3.31 -1.67
C ALA A 53 -8.13 -3.45 -0.14
N SER A 54 -6.94 -3.33 0.45
CA SER A 54 -6.76 -3.40 1.91
C SER A 54 -7.49 -2.28 2.61
N SER A 55 -7.46 -1.04 2.10
CA SER A 55 -8.12 0.12 2.74
C SER A 55 -9.64 -0.03 2.82
N ILE A 56 -10.27 -0.63 1.80
CA ILE A 56 -11.71 -0.91 1.80
C ILE A 56 -12.05 -1.97 2.86
N ILE A 57 -11.20 -2.99 3.00
CA ILE A 57 -11.48 -4.12 3.89
C ILE A 57 -11.12 -3.80 5.33
N THR A 58 -10.04 -3.07 5.59
CA THR A 58 -9.70 -2.61 6.94
C THR A 58 -10.78 -1.69 7.50
N TRP A 59 -11.45 -0.89 6.64
CA TRP A 59 -12.63 -0.13 7.02
C TRP A 59 -13.78 -1.05 7.48
N ALA A 60 -14.11 -2.07 6.70
CA ALA A 60 -15.14 -3.04 7.07
C ALA A 60 -14.78 -3.78 8.37
N VAL A 61 -13.54 -4.22 8.53
CA VAL A 61 -13.05 -4.90 9.74
C VAL A 61 -13.09 -3.97 10.96
N TYR A 62 -12.77 -2.68 10.79
CA TYR A 62 -12.77 -1.73 11.90
C TYR A 62 -14.19 -1.52 12.46
N ILE A 63 -15.17 -1.30 11.58
CA ILE A 63 -16.57 -1.05 11.96
C ILE A 63 -17.27 -2.32 12.46
N PHE A 64 -17.11 -3.45 11.76
CA PHE A 64 -17.85 -4.68 12.06
C PHE A 64 -17.21 -5.56 13.12
N LEU A 65 -15.88 -5.54 13.28
CA LEU A 65 -15.18 -6.39 14.22
C LEU A 65 -14.68 -5.61 15.45
N LEU A 66 -13.90 -4.55 15.23
CA LEU A 66 -13.18 -3.90 16.31
C LEU A 66 -14.07 -3.06 17.23
N LYS A 67 -14.97 -2.26 16.64
CA LYS A 67 -15.89 -1.39 17.38
C LYS A 67 -16.88 -2.14 18.28
N PRO A 68 -17.57 -3.21 17.83
CA PRO A 68 -18.54 -3.91 18.67
C PRO A 68 -17.90 -4.79 19.75
N PHE A 69 -16.69 -5.31 19.51
CA PHE A 69 -15.99 -6.14 20.50
C PHE A 69 -15.15 -5.34 21.50
N HIS A 70 -15.01 -4.01 21.34
CA HIS A 70 -14.14 -3.14 22.15
C HIS A 70 -12.66 -3.58 22.16
N ILE A 71 -12.18 -4.21 21.07
CA ILE A 71 -10.79 -4.74 20.96
C ILE A 71 -9.92 -3.83 20.08
N GLU A 72 -9.95 -2.52 20.32
CA GLU A 72 -9.21 -1.57 19.47
C GLU A 72 -7.69 -1.74 19.52
N TYR A 73 -7.17 -2.36 20.59
CA TYR A 73 -5.73 -2.64 20.72
C TYR A 73 -5.20 -3.65 19.68
N LEU A 74 -6.05 -4.51 19.09
CA LEU A 74 -5.66 -5.46 18.04
C LEU A 74 -5.70 -4.85 16.62
N ARG A 75 -5.94 -3.54 16.47
CA ARG A 75 -6.06 -2.85 15.18
C ARG A 75 -4.87 -3.12 14.26
N THR A 76 -3.67 -2.87 14.75
CA THR A 76 -2.42 -3.03 13.99
C THR A 76 -2.23 -4.47 13.49
N LEU A 77 -2.43 -5.45 14.36
CA LEU A 77 -2.29 -6.87 14.00
C LEU A 77 -3.33 -7.28 12.94
N SER A 78 -4.58 -6.83 13.11
CA SER A 78 -5.66 -7.12 12.17
C SER A 78 -5.36 -6.54 10.79
N PHE A 79 -4.83 -5.32 10.72
CA PHE A 79 -4.49 -4.68 9.45
C PHE A 79 -3.35 -5.39 8.73
N ILE A 80 -2.30 -5.82 9.46
CA ILE A 80 -1.20 -6.60 8.88
C ILE A 80 -1.72 -7.94 8.34
N LEU A 81 -2.61 -8.63 9.04
CA LEU A 81 -3.21 -9.89 8.58
C LEU A 81 -4.03 -9.71 7.30
N VAL A 82 -4.83 -8.65 7.21
CA VAL A 82 -5.58 -8.32 5.99
C VAL A 82 -4.61 -8.10 4.83
N ILE A 83 -3.60 -7.24 4.99
CA ILE A 83 -2.61 -6.96 3.94
C ILE A 83 -1.88 -8.24 3.52
N ALA A 84 -1.46 -9.06 4.47
CA ALA A 84 -0.78 -10.33 4.20
C ALA A 84 -1.63 -11.26 3.33
N SER A 85 -2.93 -11.39 3.63
CA SER A 85 -3.83 -12.23 2.83
C SER A 85 -3.94 -11.78 1.36
N PHE A 86 -3.95 -10.46 1.11
CA PHE A 86 -4.00 -9.90 -0.25
C PHE A 86 -2.69 -10.10 -1.00
N VAL A 87 -1.55 -9.90 -0.35
CA VAL A 87 -0.26 -10.13 -0.99
C VAL A 87 -0.05 -11.60 -1.29
N GLN A 88 -0.49 -12.50 -0.41
CA GLN A 88 -0.46 -13.95 -0.66
C GLN A 88 -1.27 -14.31 -1.93
N LEU A 89 -2.44 -13.69 -2.10
CA LEU A 89 -3.28 -13.90 -3.29
C LEU A 89 -2.56 -13.45 -4.57
N ILE A 90 -1.90 -12.29 -4.52
CA ILE A 90 -1.12 -11.76 -5.64
C ILE A 90 0.09 -12.64 -5.95
N GLU A 91 0.75 -13.19 -4.94
CA GLU A 91 1.87 -14.12 -5.14
C GLU A 91 1.43 -15.34 -5.94
N MET A 92 0.32 -15.98 -5.54
CA MET A 92 -0.25 -17.11 -6.26
C MET A 92 -0.68 -16.74 -7.68
N PHE A 93 -1.22 -15.54 -7.88
CA PHE A 93 -1.61 -15.04 -9.19
C PHE A 93 -0.41 -14.86 -10.12
N ILE A 94 0.66 -14.22 -9.65
CA ILE A 94 1.87 -13.97 -10.46
C ILE A 94 2.59 -15.28 -10.80
N GLN A 95 2.66 -16.22 -9.86
CA GLN A 95 3.27 -17.53 -10.10
C GLN A 95 2.54 -18.31 -11.21
N LYS A 96 1.21 -18.15 -11.33
CA LYS A 96 0.39 -18.79 -12.35
C LYS A 96 0.49 -18.11 -13.72
N PHE A 97 0.49 -16.77 -13.79
CA PHE A 97 0.45 -16.04 -15.05
C PHE A 97 1.80 -15.90 -15.74
N SER A 98 2.89 -15.68 -14.99
CA SER A 98 4.23 -15.52 -15.58
C SER A 98 5.35 -15.97 -14.64
N PRO A 99 5.87 -17.20 -14.79
CA PRO A 99 6.98 -17.69 -13.96
C PRO A 99 8.30 -16.94 -14.24
N ALA A 100 8.45 -16.32 -15.41
CA ALA A 100 9.59 -15.47 -15.74
C ALA A 100 9.64 -14.21 -14.85
N LEU A 101 8.48 -13.61 -14.60
CA LEU A 101 8.36 -12.43 -13.74
C LEU A 101 8.54 -12.81 -12.27
N TYR A 102 8.00 -13.94 -11.83
CA TYR A 102 8.19 -14.44 -10.45
C TYR A 102 9.67 -14.66 -10.10
N ARG A 103 10.51 -15.14 -11.03
CA ARG A 103 11.95 -15.34 -10.77
C ARG A 103 12.71 -14.05 -10.49
N VAL A 104 12.28 -12.92 -11.05
CA VAL A 104 12.95 -11.62 -10.86
C VAL A 104 12.36 -10.85 -9.67
N PHE A 105 11.09 -11.10 -9.34
CA PHE A 105 10.35 -10.33 -8.33
C PHE A 105 10.03 -11.09 -7.04
N GLY A 106 10.28 -12.40 -6.96
CA GLY A 106 9.86 -13.26 -5.85
C GLY A 106 10.18 -12.68 -4.46
N ILE A 107 11.38 -12.12 -4.30
CA ILE A 107 11.84 -11.54 -3.03
C ILE A 107 11.12 -10.21 -2.71
N TYR A 108 10.73 -9.45 -3.74
CA TYR A 108 10.09 -8.15 -3.57
C TYR A 108 8.60 -8.27 -3.20
N LEU A 109 7.95 -9.41 -3.46
CA LEU A 109 6.56 -9.67 -3.06
C LEU A 109 6.38 -9.63 -1.54
N ALA A 110 7.28 -10.26 -0.79
CA ALA A 110 7.29 -10.20 0.68
C ALA A 110 7.57 -8.78 1.21
N LEU A 111 8.18 -7.92 0.40
CA LEU A 111 8.43 -6.51 0.75
C LEU A 111 7.18 -5.63 0.62
N ILE A 112 6.12 -6.13 -0.03
CA ILE A 112 4.83 -5.43 -0.16
C ILE A 112 4.06 -5.50 1.17
N THR A 113 4.07 -6.64 1.86
CA THR A 113 3.36 -6.79 3.16
C THR A 113 3.93 -5.91 4.25
N THR A 114 5.24 -5.68 4.21
CA THR A 114 5.98 -4.82 5.15
C THR A 114 6.14 -3.40 4.63
N ASN A 115 5.42 -3.02 3.57
CA ASN A 115 5.48 -1.67 3.04
C ASN A 115 4.79 -0.67 3.97
N CYS A 116 5.58 0.21 4.59
CA CYS A 116 5.10 1.24 5.51
C CYS A 116 4.06 2.17 4.89
N ALA A 117 4.09 2.40 3.57
CA ALA A 117 3.08 3.21 2.89
C ALA A 117 1.69 2.54 2.92
N VAL A 118 1.62 1.23 2.68
CA VAL A 118 0.36 0.47 2.67
C VAL A 118 -0.24 0.44 4.08
N PHE A 119 0.59 0.11 5.07
CA PHE A 119 0.15 0.10 6.46
C PHE A 119 -0.26 1.50 6.95
N GLY A 120 0.52 2.53 6.64
CA GLY A 120 0.24 3.91 7.05
C GLY A 120 -1.08 4.44 6.48
N VAL A 121 -1.40 4.14 5.22
CA VAL A 121 -2.70 4.52 4.63
C VAL A 121 -3.85 3.81 5.32
N ALA A 122 -3.72 2.51 5.63
CA ALA A 122 -4.77 1.78 6.33
C ALA A 122 -5.05 2.35 7.73
N VAL A 123 -4.00 2.75 8.46
CA VAL A 123 -4.14 3.39 9.77
C VAL A 123 -4.79 4.78 9.65
N LEU A 124 -4.28 5.63 8.76
CA LEU A 124 -4.83 6.97 8.50
C LEU A 124 -6.31 6.90 8.10
N ASN A 125 -6.66 5.94 7.25
CA ASN A 125 -8.05 5.71 6.84
C ASN A 125 -8.91 5.34 8.06
N SER A 126 -8.45 4.44 8.93
CA SER A 126 -9.19 4.04 10.13
C SER A 126 -9.36 5.17 11.16
N GLU A 127 -8.38 6.06 11.30
CA GLU A 127 -8.43 7.20 12.23
C GLU A 127 -9.35 8.32 11.72
N MET A 128 -9.41 8.54 10.40
CA MET A 128 -10.31 9.54 9.81
C MET A 128 -11.80 9.23 10.01
N PHE A 129 -12.15 7.96 10.29
CA PHE A 129 -13.55 7.53 10.52
C PHE A 129 -13.95 7.49 12.00
N LEU A 130 -13.04 7.80 12.92
CA LEU A 130 -13.26 7.86 14.37
C LEU A 130 -13.79 9.24 14.76
#